data_AF-A0A662WBM6-F1
#
_entry.id   AF-A0A662WBM6-F1
#
_cell.length_a   1.000
_cell.length_b   1.000
_cell.length_c   1.000
_cell.angle_alpha   90.00
_cell.angle_beta   90.00
_cell.angle_gamma   90.00
#
_symmetry.space_group_name_H-M   'P 1'
#
loop_
_entity.id
_entity.type
_entity.pdbx_description
1 polymer ?
#
loop_
_entity_poly.entity_id
_entity_poly.type
_entity_poly.pdbx_seq_one_letter_code
_entity_poly.pdbx_strand_id
1 'polypeptide(L)'
;MESVYLDMQTQRMRVSPRAIEHGWVEEMEEKMKKQRTLITQLKLETVFELGLEFKTKESELLRFHQRIHQLEEKRRQFEIWRDEEFLDYWEVLDEAKDKEVFCIGSTDTLALIQDKWRQRMEVAEDRGRVKDDAEKERDTREHISDLTNQVALVAATAQIEQTKGLFDPVFQEIERSFDQVQRQQHAHEKRLAATRVERQRLQAVRDVAGDRNEHPTVVIPMDPERAMDRQQRKRQLMQAAKVPWHLLDQMAAERHNLAQEKAMFKLWGKLSSGV
;
A
#
# COMPACT_ATOMS: atom_id res chain seq x y z
N MET A 1 33.63 -20.59 -62.86
CA MET A 1 32.81 -21.77 -63.25
C MET A 1 32.18 -21.58 -64.61
N GLU A 2 31.38 -20.51 -64.83
CA GLU A 2 30.87 -20.17 -66.16
C GLU A 2 31.97 -19.79 -67.17
N SER A 3 33.00 -19.07 -66.73
CA SER A 3 34.16 -18.73 -67.56
C SER A 3 34.81 -19.97 -68.21
N VAL A 4 34.89 -21.07 -67.46
CA VAL A 4 35.47 -22.34 -67.92
C VAL A 4 34.56 -23.05 -68.94
N TYR A 5 33.23 -22.97 -68.77
CA TYR A 5 32.27 -23.47 -69.76
C TYR A 5 32.33 -22.67 -71.07
N LEU A 6 32.38 -21.34 -70.97
CA LEU A 6 32.46 -20.44 -72.13
C LEU A 6 33.77 -20.62 -72.91
N ASP A 7 34.87 -20.88 -72.21
CA ASP A 7 36.16 -21.18 -72.82
C ASP A 7 36.12 -22.52 -73.59
N MET A 8 35.59 -23.58 -72.97
CA MET A 8 35.37 -24.87 -73.68
C MET A 8 34.45 -24.73 -74.90
N GLN A 9 33.40 -23.93 -74.80
CA GLN A 9 32.49 -23.66 -75.92
C GLN A 9 33.20 -22.92 -77.05
N THR A 10 34.11 -22.00 -76.72
CA THR A 10 34.94 -21.26 -77.70
C THR A 10 35.97 -22.18 -78.36
N GLN A 11 36.56 -23.09 -77.59
CA GLN A 11 37.50 -24.10 -78.08
C GLN A 11 36.81 -25.09 -79.03
N ARG A 12 35.57 -25.52 -78.73
CA ARG A 12 34.74 -26.36 -79.62
C ARG A 12 34.56 -25.75 -81.02
N MET A 13 34.36 -24.45 -81.09
CA MET A 13 34.18 -23.74 -82.38
C MET A 13 35.47 -23.67 -83.22
N ARG A 14 36.63 -24.02 -82.64
CA ARG A 14 37.96 -23.89 -83.26
C ARG A 14 38.67 -25.24 -83.45
N VAL A 15 37.97 -26.36 -83.29
CA VAL A 15 38.56 -27.70 -83.36
C VAL A 15 38.96 -28.06 -84.80
N SER A 16 40.16 -28.62 -84.96
CA SER A 16 40.71 -29.10 -86.24
C SER A 16 40.08 -30.43 -86.68
N PRO A 17 39.93 -30.72 -88.00
CA PRO A 17 39.37 -31.97 -88.52
C PRO A 17 39.98 -33.25 -87.94
N ARG A 18 41.29 -33.25 -87.66
CA ARG A 18 41.99 -34.41 -87.08
C ARG A 18 41.56 -34.72 -85.64
N ALA A 19 41.17 -33.70 -84.88
CA ALA A 19 40.66 -33.90 -83.52
C ALA A 19 39.22 -34.46 -83.53
N ILE A 20 38.49 -34.28 -84.64
CA ILE A 20 37.18 -34.91 -84.86
C ILE A 20 37.36 -36.42 -85.07
N GLU A 21 38.32 -36.84 -85.90
CA GLU A 21 38.63 -38.26 -86.15
C GLU A 21 39.10 -39.02 -84.90
N HIS A 22 39.72 -38.33 -83.95
CA HIS A 22 40.19 -38.92 -82.68
C HIS A 22 39.16 -38.89 -81.54
N GLY A 23 37.90 -38.47 -81.78
CA GLY A 23 36.83 -38.47 -80.76
C GLY A 23 36.94 -37.38 -79.69
N TRP A 24 37.86 -36.41 -79.82
CA TRP A 24 38.05 -35.32 -78.84
C TRP A 24 36.84 -34.41 -78.74
N VAL A 25 36.07 -34.28 -79.82
CA VAL A 25 34.83 -33.48 -79.83
C VAL A 25 33.79 -34.09 -78.90
N GLU A 26 33.64 -35.42 -78.92
CA GLU A 26 32.67 -36.14 -78.09
C GLU A 26 33.03 -36.03 -76.60
N GLU A 27 34.31 -36.21 -76.26
CA GLU A 27 34.80 -36.04 -74.89
C GLU A 27 34.61 -34.59 -74.39
N MET A 28 34.87 -33.60 -75.26
CA MET A 28 34.67 -32.19 -74.91
C MET A 28 33.19 -31.85 -74.76
N GLU A 29 32.30 -32.42 -75.57
CA GLU A 29 30.85 -32.27 -75.44
C GLU A 29 30.32 -32.90 -74.13
N GLU A 30 30.84 -34.06 -73.73
CA GLU A 30 30.51 -34.64 -72.43
C GLU A 30 30.97 -33.76 -71.27
N LYS A 31 32.19 -33.22 -71.33
CA LYS A 31 32.71 -32.31 -70.31
C LYS A 31 31.89 -31.03 -70.23
N MET A 32 31.55 -30.42 -71.37
CA MET A 32 30.64 -29.26 -71.41
C MET A 32 29.28 -29.59 -70.83
N LYS A 33 28.71 -30.77 -71.11
CA LYS A 33 27.42 -31.21 -70.55
C LYS A 33 27.48 -31.34 -69.03
N LYS A 34 28.53 -31.99 -68.50
CA LYS A 34 28.79 -32.13 -67.05
C LYS A 34 29.00 -30.76 -66.37
N GLN A 35 29.76 -29.88 -67.02
CA GLN A 35 30.00 -28.52 -66.55
C GLN A 35 28.69 -27.71 -66.51
N ARG A 36 27.83 -27.83 -67.53
CA ARG A 36 26.54 -27.17 -67.59
C ARG A 36 25.59 -27.65 -66.49
N THR A 37 25.52 -28.96 -66.26
CA THR A 37 24.71 -29.51 -65.16
C THR A 37 25.17 -29.00 -63.80
N LEU A 38 26.49 -28.93 -63.57
CA LEU A 38 27.05 -28.41 -62.32
C LEU A 38 26.77 -26.92 -62.13
N ILE A 39 26.90 -26.11 -63.18
CA ILE A 39 26.54 -24.68 -63.15
C ILE A 39 25.05 -24.52 -62.83
N THR A 40 24.18 -25.28 -63.48
CA THR A 40 22.74 -25.23 -63.22
C THR A 40 22.43 -25.63 -61.79
N GLN A 41 23.02 -26.72 -61.29
CA GLN A 41 22.83 -27.16 -59.91
C GLN A 41 23.22 -26.08 -58.90
N LEU A 42 24.42 -25.52 -59.02
CA LEU A 42 24.90 -24.48 -58.11
C LEU A 42 24.05 -23.20 -58.18
N LYS A 43 23.56 -22.83 -59.36
CA LYS A 43 22.63 -21.71 -59.51
C LYS A 43 21.32 -21.97 -58.79
N LEU A 44 20.78 -23.18 -58.91
CA LEU A 44 19.55 -23.56 -58.23
C LEU A 44 19.75 -23.58 -56.71
N GLU A 45 20.81 -24.20 -56.20
CA GLU A 45 21.15 -24.21 -54.77
C GLU A 45 21.32 -22.77 -54.23
N THR A 46 22.04 -21.91 -54.95
CA THR A 46 22.26 -20.53 -54.52
C THR A 46 20.97 -19.70 -54.51
N VAL A 47 20.14 -19.82 -55.54
CA VAL A 47 18.91 -19.02 -55.66
C VAL A 47 17.83 -19.53 -54.72
N PHE A 48 17.65 -20.85 -54.63
CA PHE A 48 16.53 -21.44 -53.90
C PHE A 48 16.87 -21.77 -52.46
N GLU A 49 18.01 -22.40 -52.18
CA GLU A 49 18.34 -22.80 -50.81
C GLU A 49 18.88 -21.61 -50.03
N LEU A 50 20.02 -21.05 -50.46
CA LEU A 50 20.62 -19.90 -49.80
C LEU A 50 19.71 -18.66 -49.84
N GLY A 51 19.01 -18.45 -50.97
CA GLY A 51 18.06 -17.35 -51.09
C GLY A 51 16.87 -17.46 -50.12
N LEU A 52 16.32 -18.67 -49.93
CA LEU A 52 15.22 -18.89 -48.99
C LEU A 52 15.69 -18.76 -47.54
N GLU A 53 16.85 -19.32 -47.20
CA GLU A 53 17.44 -19.17 -45.87
C GLU A 53 17.71 -17.70 -45.55
N PHE A 54 18.28 -16.96 -46.50
CA PHE A 54 18.51 -15.53 -46.37
C PHE A 54 17.20 -14.77 -46.10
N LYS A 55 16.14 -15.04 -46.88
CA LYS A 55 14.82 -14.40 -46.70
C LYS A 55 14.18 -14.74 -45.35
N THR A 56 14.39 -15.96 -44.87
CA THR A 56 13.92 -16.40 -43.55
C THR A 56 14.65 -15.63 -42.45
N LYS A 57 15.99 -15.53 -42.55
CA LYS A 57 16.80 -14.76 -41.59
C LYS A 57 16.53 -13.26 -41.61
N GLU A 58 16.29 -12.69 -42.79
CA GLU A 58 15.87 -11.30 -42.94
C GLU A 58 14.54 -11.05 -42.20
N SER A 59 13.58 -11.97 -42.31
CA SER A 59 12.30 -11.89 -41.62
C SER A 59 12.47 -12.01 -40.09
N GLU A 60 13.33 -12.91 -39.61
CA GLU A 60 13.67 -13.03 -38.19
C GLU A 60 14.31 -11.75 -37.65
N LEU A 61 15.25 -11.16 -38.39
CA LEU A 61 15.94 -9.93 -38.01
C LEU A 61 14.96 -8.75 -37.87
N LEU A 62 13.99 -8.64 -38.78
CA LEU A 62 12.94 -7.62 -38.69
C LEU A 62 12.06 -7.81 -37.46
N ARG A 63 11.70 -9.06 -37.11
CA ARG A 63 10.95 -9.35 -35.88
C ARG A 63 11.73 -8.95 -34.63
N PHE A 64 13.04 -9.24 -34.59
CA PHE A 64 13.89 -8.83 -33.47
C PHE A 64 13.99 -7.30 -33.36
N HIS A 65 14.15 -6.59 -34.46
CA HIS A 65 14.14 -5.12 -34.44
C HIS A 65 12.84 -4.55 -33.90
N GLN A 66 11.69 -5.07 -34.34
CA GLN A 66 10.40 -4.67 -33.81
C GLN A 66 10.29 -4.95 -32.31
N ARG A 67 10.80 -6.09 -31.84
CA ARG A 67 10.79 -6.44 -30.43
C ARG A 67 11.68 -5.50 -29.60
N ILE A 68 12.88 -5.19 -30.09
CA ILE A 68 13.78 -4.23 -29.43
C ILE A 68 13.10 -2.87 -29.31
N HIS A 69 12.54 -2.36 -30.41
CA HIS A 69 11.84 -1.08 -30.39
C HIS A 69 10.67 -1.06 -29.39
N GLN A 70 9.88 -2.15 -29.31
CA GLN A 70 8.80 -2.27 -28.32
C GLN A 70 9.33 -2.26 -26.88
N LEU A 71 10.47 -2.89 -26.62
CA LEU A 71 11.07 -2.92 -25.29
C LEU A 71 11.67 -1.56 -24.92
N GLU A 72 12.30 -0.87 -25.87
CA GLU A 72 12.81 0.49 -25.68
C GLU A 72 11.67 1.46 -25.37
N GLU A 73 10.55 1.35 -26.07
CA GLU A 73 9.38 2.19 -25.81
C GLU A 73 8.80 1.92 -24.42
N LYS A 74 8.68 0.66 -24.01
CA LYS A 74 8.26 0.31 -22.64
C LYS A 74 9.24 0.83 -21.59
N ARG A 75 10.54 0.72 -21.85
CA ARG A 75 11.57 1.27 -20.96
C ARG A 75 11.39 2.77 -20.79
N ARG A 76 11.19 3.52 -21.89
CA ARG A 76 10.93 4.97 -21.83
C ARG A 76 9.67 5.29 -21.03
N GLN A 77 8.60 4.53 -21.23
CA GLN A 77 7.37 4.69 -20.46
C GLN A 77 7.60 4.47 -18.96
N PHE A 78 8.36 3.43 -18.59
CA PHE A 78 8.72 3.21 -17.19
C PHE A 78 9.64 4.28 -16.63
N GLU A 79 10.56 4.84 -17.42
CA GLU A 79 11.39 5.97 -16.99
C GLU A 79 10.51 7.20 -16.72
N ILE A 80 9.56 7.52 -17.61
CA ILE A 80 8.61 8.62 -17.40
C ILE A 80 7.78 8.37 -16.14
N TRP A 81 7.18 7.19 -15.98
CA TRP A 81 6.38 6.87 -14.79
C TRP A 81 7.18 6.94 -13.50
N ARG A 82 8.42 6.43 -13.53
CA ARG A 82 9.29 6.51 -12.36
C ARG A 82 9.57 7.97 -12.01
N ASP A 83 9.84 8.80 -13.02
CA ASP A 83 10.16 10.21 -12.80
C ASP A 83 8.91 10.99 -12.33
N GLU A 84 7.71 10.65 -12.82
CA GLU A 84 6.41 11.16 -12.36
C GLU A 84 6.11 10.73 -10.90
N GLU A 85 6.22 9.44 -10.58
CA GLU A 85 6.04 8.95 -9.19
C GLU A 85 7.08 9.56 -8.24
N PHE A 86 8.32 9.75 -8.70
CA PHE A 86 9.35 10.43 -7.91
C PHE A 86 8.99 11.89 -7.65
N LEU A 87 8.43 12.59 -8.65
CA LEU A 87 7.96 13.97 -8.49
C LEU A 87 6.83 14.04 -7.46
N ASP A 88 5.83 13.16 -7.55
CA ASP A 88 4.74 13.10 -6.57
C ASP A 88 5.26 12.82 -5.15
N TYR A 89 6.24 11.91 -5.01
CA TYR A 89 6.86 11.62 -3.73
C TYR A 89 7.63 12.81 -3.15
N TRP A 90 8.38 13.54 -3.98
CA TRP A 90 9.10 14.75 -3.56
C TRP A 90 8.17 15.90 -3.22
N GLU A 91 7.09 16.10 -3.97
CA GLU A 91 6.07 17.10 -3.66
C GLU A 91 5.43 16.81 -2.29
N VAL A 92 5.07 15.56 -2.00
CA VAL A 92 4.55 15.16 -0.68
C VAL A 92 5.58 15.39 0.43
N LEU A 93 6.85 15.13 0.16
CA LEU A 93 7.95 15.35 1.12
C LEU A 93 8.20 16.83 1.40
N ASP A 94 8.20 17.66 0.36
CA ASP A 94 8.39 19.09 0.50
C ASP A 94 7.16 19.74 1.15
N GLU A 95 5.95 19.30 0.84
CA GLU A 95 4.73 19.73 1.53
C GLU A 95 4.73 19.30 3.02
N ALA A 96 5.32 18.14 3.34
CA ALA A 96 5.49 17.67 4.73
C ALA A 96 6.59 18.44 5.49
N LYS A 97 7.66 18.88 4.80
CA LYS A 97 8.67 19.80 5.37
C LYS A 97 8.08 21.17 5.65
N ASP A 98 7.32 21.72 4.70
CA ASP A 98 6.68 23.04 4.83
C ASP A 98 5.65 23.06 5.96
N LYS A 99 5.02 21.91 6.25
CA LYS A 99 4.08 21.74 7.36
C LYS A 99 4.74 21.51 8.74
N GLU A 100 6.06 21.64 8.88
CA GLU A 100 6.84 21.39 10.12
C GLU A 100 6.56 20.01 10.76
N VAL A 101 6.09 19.02 10.00
CA VAL A 101 5.84 17.65 10.52
C VAL A 101 7.14 16.85 10.63
N PHE A 102 8.23 17.35 10.03
CA PHE A 102 9.57 16.74 10.13
C PHE A 102 10.19 17.02 11.51
N CYS A 103 9.86 16.17 12.49
CA CYS A 103 10.60 16.13 13.75
C CYS A 103 12.09 15.87 13.45
N ILE A 104 12.98 16.64 14.10
CA ILE A 104 14.44 16.75 13.90
C ILE A 104 15.20 15.41 13.69
N GLY A 105 14.66 14.27 14.10
CA GLY A 105 15.24 12.93 13.84
C GLY A 105 15.00 12.34 12.44
N SER A 106 14.13 12.94 11.62
CA SER A 106 13.78 12.43 10.28
C SER A 106 14.72 12.93 9.16
N THR A 107 15.44 14.01 9.41
CA THR A 107 16.53 14.49 8.54
C THR A 107 17.72 13.51 8.51
N ASP A 108 18.04 12.89 9.64
CA ASP A 108 19.11 11.88 9.74
C ASP A 108 18.75 10.58 9.04
N THR A 109 17.47 10.16 9.06
CA THR A 109 17.04 8.95 8.35
C THR A 109 17.03 9.14 6.84
N LEU A 110 16.63 10.32 6.34
CA LEU A 110 16.74 10.63 4.91
C LEU A 110 18.18 10.68 4.44
N ALA A 111 19.09 11.29 5.20
CA ALA A 111 20.52 11.29 4.90
C ALA A 111 21.08 9.86 4.85
N LEU A 112 20.69 9.00 5.80
CA LEU A 112 21.09 7.59 5.85
C LEU A 112 20.55 6.79 4.64
N ILE A 113 19.31 7.04 4.23
CA ILE A 113 18.71 6.40 3.05
C ILE A 113 19.43 6.83 1.78
N GLN A 114 19.73 8.13 1.65
CA GLN A 114 20.42 8.67 0.49
C GLN A 114 21.85 8.12 0.37
N ASP A 115 22.56 7.97 1.49
CA ASP A 115 23.93 7.45 1.52
C ASP A 115 23.98 5.95 1.19
N LYS A 116 23.03 5.16 1.72
CA LYS A 116 22.90 3.74 1.37
C LYS A 116 22.50 3.51 -0.09
N TRP A 117 21.70 4.40 -0.65
CA TRP A 117 21.30 4.32 -2.06
C TRP A 117 22.49 4.62 -2.97
N ARG A 118 23.30 5.64 -2.63
CA ARG A 118 24.52 6.02 -3.35
C ARG A 118 25.56 4.88 -3.37
N GLN A 119 25.79 4.22 -2.23
CA GLN A 119 26.69 3.06 -2.14
C GLN A 119 26.21 1.87 -2.99
N ARG A 120 24.90 1.65 -3.13
CA ARG A 120 24.37 0.57 -3.97
C ARG A 120 24.52 0.86 -5.46
N MET A 121 24.41 2.13 -5.87
CA MET A 121 24.63 2.54 -7.25
C MET A 121 26.11 2.37 -7.65
N GLU A 122 27.06 2.73 -6.78
CA GLU A 122 28.49 2.46 -7.02
C GLU A 122 28.79 0.95 -7.14
N VAL A 123 28.18 0.12 -6.28
CA VAL A 123 28.35 -1.36 -6.35
C VAL A 123 27.69 -1.97 -7.59
N ALA A 124 26.64 -1.35 -8.13
CA ALA A 124 25.98 -1.77 -9.35
C ALA A 124 26.80 -1.39 -10.60
N GLU A 125 27.45 -0.22 -10.60
CA GLU A 125 28.34 0.23 -11.67
C GLU A 125 29.66 -0.59 -11.72
N ASP A 126 30.21 -0.97 -10.56
CA ASP A 126 31.44 -1.80 -10.48
C ASP A 126 31.21 -3.29 -10.85
N ARG A 127 29.96 -3.76 -10.86
CA ARG A 127 29.61 -5.16 -11.19
C ARG A 127 29.15 -5.31 -12.65
N GLY A 128 29.92 -4.77 -13.58
CA GLY A 128 29.85 -5.16 -14.98
C GLY A 128 30.30 -6.61 -15.19
N ARG A 129 29.44 -7.60 -14.88
CA ARG A 129 29.55 -8.99 -15.38
C ARG A 129 28.24 -9.76 -15.20
N VAL A 130 27.61 -10.01 -16.35
CA VAL A 130 26.51 -10.94 -16.59
C VAL A 130 26.78 -12.28 -15.90
N LYS A 131 25.94 -12.65 -14.94
CA LYS A 131 25.81 -13.99 -14.37
C LYS A 131 24.32 -14.22 -14.14
N ASP A 132 23.77 -15.17 -14.91
CA ASP A 132 22.37 -15.66 -14.95
C ASP A 132 21.38 -14.84 -14.12
N ASP A 133 20.75 -13.88 -14.81
CA ASP A 133 19.91 -12.83 -14.25
C ASP A 133 18.69 -13.37 -13.47
N ALA A 134 18.19 -14.56 -13.81
CA ALA A 134 16.95 -15.09 -13.24
C ALA A 134 17.05 -15.56 -11.79
N GLU A 135 18.22 -16.01 -11.33
CA GLU A 135 18.40 -16.55 -9.97
C GLU A 135 18.77 -15.43 -8.97
N LYS A 136 19.58 -14.45 -9.42
CA LYS A 136 19.86 -13.22 -8.65
C LYS A 136 18.66 -12.29 -8.53
N GLU A 137 17.77 -12.22 -9.52
CA GLU A 137 16.53 -11.44 -9.40
C GLU A 137 15.57 -12.02 -8.35
N ARG A 138 15.53 -13.35 -8.17
CA ARG A 138 14.72 -13.95 -7.10
C ARG A 138 15.29 -13.65 -5.73
N ASP A 139 16.60 -13.83 -5.57
CA ASP A 139 17.29 -13.60 -4.30
C ASP A 139 17.22 -12.12 -3.88
N THR A 140 17.35 -11.19 -4.84
CA THR A 140 17.17 -9.76 -4.55
C THR A 140 15.71 -9.39 -4.27
N ARG A 141 14.73 -10.01 -4.93
CA ARG A 141 13.30 -9.76 -4.67
C ARG A 141 12.85 -10.28 -3.32
N GLU A 142 13.30 -11.47 -2.92
CA GLU A 142 13.06 -12.02 -1.58
C GLU A 142 13.72 -11.13 -0.52
N HIS A 143 14.96 -10.71 -0.74
CA HIS A 143 15.66 -9.79 0.17
C HIS A 143 14.98 -8.42 0.28
N ILE A 144 14.48 -7.85 -0.82
CA ILE A 144 13.71 -6.60 -0.82
C ILE A 144 12.38 -6.78 -0.07
N SER A 145 11.70 -7.92 -0.25
CA SER A 145 10.47 -8.24 0.46
C SER A 145 10.72 -8.35 1.97
N ASP A 146 11.78 -9.04 2.38
CA ASP A 146 12.16 -9.17 3.79
C ASP A 146 12.52 -7.82 4.42
N LEU A 147 13.23 -6.98 3.68
CA LEU A 147 13.57 -5.62 4.14
C LEU A 147 12.31 -4.75 4.25
N THR A 148 11.38 -4.88 3.32
CA THR A 148 10.08 -4.19 3.35
C THR A 148 9.26 -4.62 4.56
N ASN A 149 9.23 -5.93 4.85
CA ASN A 149 8.57 -6.49 6.02
C ASN A 149 9.20 -5.99 7.32
N GLN A 150 10.54 -5.89 7.38
CA GLN A 150 11.23 -5.32 8.54
C GLN A 150 10.93 -3.84 8.72
N VAL A 151 10.93 -3.04 7.65
CA VAL A 151 10.60 -1.61 7.71
C VAL A 151 9.14 -1.43 8.13
N ALA A 152 8.21 -2.21 7.58
CA ALA A 152 6.80 -2.19 7.97
C ALA A 152 6.62 -2.56 9.45
N LEU A 153 7.35 -3.57 9.95
CA LEU A 153 7.32 -3.94 11.35
C LEU A 153 7.83 -2.81 12.25
N VAL A 154 8.98 -2.21 11.91
CA VAL A 154 9.57 -1.10 12.67
C VAL A 154 8.65 0.12 12.68
N ALA A 155 8.05 0.45 11.53
CA ALA A 155 7.08 1.54 11.42
C ALA A 155 5.83 1.29 12.26
N ALA A 156 5.28 0.07 12.21
CA ALA A 156 4.13 -0.32 13.02
C ALA A 156 4.46 -0.25 14.53
N THR A 157 5.64 -0.73 14.94
CA THR A 157 6.07 -0.64 16.35
C THR A 157 6.26 0.81 16.80
N ALA A 158 6.85 1.65 15.97
CA ALA A 158 7.03 3.08 16.28
C ALA A 158 5.68 3.80 16.38
N GLN A 159 4.73 3.53 15.49
CA GLN A 159 3.37 4.07 15.55
C GLN A 159 2.64 3.61 16.82
N ILE A 160 2.76 2.34 17.20
CA ILE A 160 2.20 1.82 18.45
C ILE A 160 2.82 2.53 19.66
N GLU A 161 4.14 2.72 19.69
CA GLU A 161 4.82 3.43 20.78
C GLU A 161 4.40 4.90 20.86
N GLN A 162 4.28 5.60 19.72
CA GLN A 162 3.77 6.96 19.69
C GLN A 162 2.33 7.05 20.16
N THR A 163 1.47 6.12 19.73
CA THR A 163 0.07 6.06 20.15
C THR A 163 -0.02 5.80 21.65
N LYS A 164 0.78 4.88 22.18
CA LYS A 164 0.89 4.66 23.64
C LYS A 164 1.34 5.93 24.34
N GLY A 165 2.39 6.61 23.86
CA GLY A 165 2.85 7.87 24.46
C GLY A 165 1.78 8.97 24.50
N LEU A 166 0.91 9.04 23.49
CA LEU A 166 -0.19 10.01 23.45
C LEU A 166 -1.36 9.63 24.38
N PHE A 167 -1.71 8.35 24.46
CA PHE A 167 -2.91 7.90 25.18
C PHE A 167 -2.63 7.40 26.61
N ASP A 168 -1.42 6.97 26.95
CA ASP A 168 -1.04 6.52 28.30
C ASP A 168 -1.29 7.59 29.37
N PRO A 169 -1.00 8.89 29.15
CA PRO A 169 -1.33 9.93 30.12
C PRO A 169 -2.85 10.05 30.36
N VAL A 170 -3.65 9.90 29.30
CA VAL A 170 -5.12 9.95 29.37
C VAL A 170 -5.65 8.73 30.12
N PHE A 171 -5.13 7.54 29.84
CA PHE A 171 -5.52 6.33 30.57
C PHE A 171 -5.12 6.40 32.05
N GLN A 172 -3.92 6.90 32.37
CA GLN A 172 -3.50 7.10 33.76
C GLN A 172 -4.38 8.12 34.49
N GLU A 173 -4.85 9.16 33.81
CA GLU A 173 -5.78 10.13 34.40
C GLU A 173 -7.17 9.53 34.63
N ILE A 174 -7.66 8.73 33.68
CA ILE A 174 -8.92 7.98 33.82
C ILE A 174 -8.82 7.00 35.00
N GLU A 175 -7.74 6.22 35.10
CA GLU A 175 -7.51 5.29 36.20
C GLU A 175 -7.46 6.00 37.56
N ARG A 176 -6.77 7.13 37.65
CA ARG A 176 -6.76 7.96 38.87
C ARG A 176 -8.15 8.48 39.23
N SER A 177 -8.91 8.92 38.23
CA SER A 177 -10.28 9.40 38.44
C SER A 177 -11.20 8.27 38.92
N PHE A 178 -11.05 7.08 38.36
CA PHE A 178 -11.80 5.89 38.72
C PHE A 178 -11.50 5.47 40.16
N ASP A 179 -10.21 5.39 40.53
CA ASP A 179 -9.77 5.13 41.89
C ASP A 179 -10.33 6.14 42.90
N GLN A 180 -10.35 7.41 42.51
CA GLN A 180 -10.89 8.48 43.35
C GLN A 180 -12.39 8.32 43.56
N VAL A 181 -13.15 8.01 42.51
CA VAL A 181 -14.58 7.74 42.57
C VAL A 181 -14.86 6.50 43.43
N GLN A 182 -14.07 5.43 43.27
CA GLN A 182 -14.23 4.21 44.06
C GLN A 182 -13.96 4.45 45.55
N ARG A 183 -12.93 5.23 45.89
CA ARG A 183 -12.66 5.65 47.29
C ARG A 183 -13.80 6.49 47.85
N GLN A 184 -14.36 7.41 47.06
CA GLN A 184 -15.51 8.22 47.47
C GLN A 184 -16.77 7.37 47.70
N GLN A 185 -17.02 6.39 46.83
CA GLN A 185 -18.13 5.45 46.99
C GLN A 185 -17.96 4.61 48.26
N HIS A 186 -16.80 4.01 48.49
CA HIS A 186 -16.55 3.25 49.72
C HIS A 186 -16.64 4.10 50.99
N ALA A 187 -16.17 5.36 50.95
CA ALA A 187 -16.33 6.28 52.08
C ALA A 187 -17.81 6.62 52.33
N HIS A 188 -18.59 6.80 51.27
CA HIS A 188 -20.03 7.04 51.36
C HIS A 188 -20.78 5.82 51.90
N GLU A 189 -20.47 4.63 51.41
CA GLU A 189 -21.03 3.35 51.89
C GLU A 189 -20.70 3.11 53.37
N LYS A 190 -19.46 3.36 53.79
CA LYS A 190 -19.06 3.28 55.21
C LYS A 190 -19.84 4.26 56.08
N ARG A 191 -20.05 5.50 55.61
CA ARG A 191 -20.89 6.49 56.31
C ARG A 191 -22.35 6.03 56.38
N LEU A 192 -22.91 5.51 55.29
CA LEU A 192 -24.27 4.96 55.28
C LEU A 192 -24.40 3.76 56.24
N ALA A 193 -23.42 2.86 56.26
CA ALA A 193 -23.39 1.73 57.18
C ALA A 193 -23.31 2.20 58.65
N ALA A 194 -22.43 3.15 58.95
CA ALA A 194 -22.33 3.74 60.29
C ALA A 194 -23.64 4.41 60.73
N THR A 195 -24.29 5.19 59.84
CA THR A 195 -25.60 5.80 60.15
C THR A 195 -26.72 4.77 60.30
N ARG A 196 -26.66 3.64 59.58
CA ARG A 196 -27.62 2.52 59.76
C ARG A 196 -27.40 1.83 61.10
N VAL A 197 -26.16 1.56 61.49
CA VAL A 197 -25.83 0.97 62.80
C VAL A 197 -26.23 1.92 63.93
N GLU A 198 -25.98 3.22 63.79
CA GLU A 198 -26.40 4.22 64.78
C GLU A 198 -27.92 4.32 64.89
N ARG A 199 -28.65 4.28 63.76
CA ARG A 199 -30.12 4.20 63.76
C ARG A 199 -30.62 2.92 64.42
N GLN A 200 -30.00 1.77 64.13
CA GLN A 200 -30.35 0.50 64.77
C GLN A 200 -30.05 0.52 66.27
N ARG A 201 -28.97 1.18 66.71
CA ARG A 201 -28.63 1.35 68.12
C ARG A 201 -29.62 2.28 68.83
N LEU A 202 -29.96 3.41 68.22
CA LEU A 202 -30.99 4.33 68.73
C LEU A 202 -32.38 3.69 68.74
N GLN A 203 -32.68 2.84 67.77
CA GLN A 203 -33.93 2.08 67.70
C GLN A 203 -33.96 0.96 68.75
N ALA A 204 -32.85 0.24 68.97
CA ALA A 204 -32.72 -0.72 70.06
C ALA A 204 -32.84 -0.06 71.45
N VAL A 205 -32.30 1.15 71.64
CA VAL A 205 -32.52 1.95 72.86
C VAL A 205 -33.99 2.34 73.01
N ARG A 206 -34.69 2.63 71.91
CA ARG A 206 -36.12 2.95 71.90
C ARG A 206 -37.00 1.73 72.14
N ASP A 207 -36.62 0.57 71.63
CA ASP A 207 -37.34 -0.70 71.78
C ASP A 207 -37.10 -1.33 73.17
N VAL A 208 -35.91 -1.12 73.77
CA VAL A 208 -35.64 -1.42 75.19
C VAL A 208 -36.37 -0.44 76.12
N ALA A 209 -36.64 0.79 75.65
CA ALA A 209 -37.49 1.76 76.32
C ALA A 209 -38.98 1.62 75.95
N GLY A 210 -39.40 0.44 75.47
CA GLY A 210 -40.79 0.12 75.21
C GLY A 210 -41.44 -0.60 76.38
N ASP A 211 -41.86 0.14 77.41
CA ASP A 211 -43.25 0.02 77.86
C ASP A 211 -43.67 1.24 78.70
N ARG A 212 -44.24 2.24 78.03
CA ARG A 212 -45.49 2.93 78.43
C ARG A 212 -45.76 4.16 77.58
N ASN A 213 -47.00 4.17 77.09
CA ASN A 213 -47.85 5.32 76.82
C ASN A 213 -47.70 6.09 75.51
N GLU A 214 -48.74 5.88 74.69
CA GLU A 214 -49.66 6.90 74.18
C GLU A 214 -49.08 8.15 73.50
N HIS A 215 -49.48 8.31 72.24
CA HIS A 215 -49.29 9.47 71.38
C HIS A 215 -49.46 10.82 72.09
N PRO A 216 -48.72 11.83 71.60
CA PRO A 216 -49.46 12.82 70.82
C PRO A 216 -48.79 13.12 69.49
N THR A 217 -49.63 13.25 68.46
CA THR A 217 -49.32 13.89 67.18
C THR A 217 -48.88 15.33 67.46
N VAL A 218 -47.57 15.55 67.52
CA VAL A 218 -47.00 16.91 67.52
C VAL A 218 -47.10 17.43 66.10
N VAL A 219 -48.14 18.22 65.83
CA VAL A 219 -48.16 19.14 64.70
C VAL A 219 -47.07 20.18 64.99
N ILE A 220 -45.89 19.96 64.42
CA ILE A 220 -44.82 20.95 64.42
C ILE A 220 -45.33 22.12 63.57
N PRO A 221 -45.40 23.36 64.10
CA PRO A 221 -45.67 24.52 63.28
C PRO A 221 -44.58 24.60 62.20
N MET A 222 -44.96 24.53 60.93
CA MET A 222 -44.01 24.79 59.85
C MET A 222 -43.52 26.23 60.00
N ASP A 223 -42.27 26.38 60.45
CA ASP A 223 -41.55 27.66 60.39
C ASP A 223 -41.63 28.22 58.96
N PRO A 224 -42.15 29.44 58.78
CA PRO A 224 -42.31 30.06 57.46
C PRO A 224 -40.96 30.26 56.74
N GLU A 225 -39.86 30.35 57.49
CA GLU A 225 -38.50 30.43 56.93
C GLU A 225 -38.06 29.15 56.23
N ARG A 226 -38.39 27.96 56.78
CA ARG A 226 -38.04 26.66 56.17
C ARG A 226 -38.86 26.37 54.92
N ALA A 227 -40.07 26.93 54.81
CA ALA A 227 -40.90 26.83 53.61
C ALA A 227 -40.34 27.70 52.46
N MET A 228 -39.91 28.92 52.77
CA MET A 228 -39.25 29.83 51.82
C MET A 228 -37.94 29.26 51.29
N ASP A 229 -37.14 28.63 52.16
CA ASP A 229 -35.87 27.98 51.80
C ASP A 229 -36.07 26.81 50.82
N ARG A 230 -37.11 25.99 51.03
CA ARG A 230 -37.48 24.91 50.10
C ARG A 230 -37.94 25.46 48.75
N GLN A 231 -38.64 26.60 48.75
CA GLN A 231 -39.14 27.23 47.53
C GLN A 231 -38.00 27.92 46.75
N GLN A 232 -37.05 28.54 47.44
CA GLN A 232 -35.83 29.10 46.84
C GLN A 232 -34.93 28.00 46.27
N ARG A 233 -34.73 26.88 46.99
CA ARG A 233 -34.00 25.73 46.44
C ARG A 233 -34.67 25.14 45.20
N LYS A 234 -36.00 25.03 45.18
CA LYS A 234 -36.74 24.62 43.98
C LYS A 234 -36.54 25.59 42.81
N ARG A 235 -36.55 26.90 43.07
CA ARG A 235 -36.30 27.92 42.03
C ARG A 235 -34.87 27.88 41.51
N GLN A 236 -33.88 27.67 42.38
CA GLN A 236 -32.46 27.51 41.99
C GLN A 236 -32.25 26.25 41.15
N LEU A 237 -32.86 25.12 41.51
CA LEU A 237 -32.80 23.90 40.70
C LEU A 237 -33.48 24.07 39.33
N MET A 238 -34.60 24.80 39.25
CA MET A 238 -35.23 25.09 37.96
C MET A 238 -34.43 26.09 37.11
N GLN A 239 -33.65 27.00 37.72
CA GLN A 239 -32.71 27.86 37.00
C GLN A 239 -31.47 27.08 36.54
N ALA A 240 -30.96 26.13 37.33
CA ALA A 240 -29.86 25.26 36.95
C ALA A 240 -30.25 24.25 35.84
N ALA A 241 -31.51 23.83 35.79
CA ALA A 241 -32.06 22.99 34.72
C ALA A 241 -32.45 23.77 33.46
N LYS A 242 -32.21 25.09 33.42
CA LYS A 242 -32.55 25.92 32.27
C LYS A 242 -31.47 25.75 31.20
N VAL A 243 -31.65 24.72 30.36
CA VAL A 243 -30.77 24.42 29.23
C VAL A 243 -30.67 25.67 28.35
N PRO A 244 -29.47 26.25 28.16
CA PRO A 244 -29.27 27.39 27.28
C PRO A 244 -29.80 27.14 25.87
N TRP A 245 -30.46 28.13 25.26
CA TRP A 245 -31.09 28.01 23.95
C TRP A 245 -30.16 27.47 22.85
N HIS A 246 -28.88 27.89 22.87
CA HIS A 246 -27.88 27.40 21.92
C HIS A 246 -27.61 25.88 22.02
N LEU A 247 -27.75 25.28 23.21
CA LEU A 247 -27.62 23.83 23.39
C LEU A 247 -28.85 23.09 22.89
N LEU A 248 -30.04 23.71 22.94
CA LEU A 248 -31.24 23.16 22.33
C LEU A 248 -31.14 23.17 20.80
N ASP A 249 -30.61 24.25 20.23
CA ASP A 249 -30.36 24.36 18.79
C ASP A 249 -29.28 23.36 18.32
N GLN A 250 -28.19 23.20 19.10
CA GLN A 250 -27.18 22.17 18.84
C GLN A 250 -27.75 20.75 18.92
N MET A 251 -28.56 20.43 19.94
CA MET A 251 -29.20 19.12 20.02
C MET A 251 -30.21 18.88 18.89
N ALA A 252 -30.89 19.93 18.41
CA ALA A 252 -31.78 19.83 17.26
C ALA A 252 -31.00 19.57 15.95
N ALA A 253 -29.85 20.24 15.78
CA ALA A 253 -28.95 20.02 14.65
C ALA A 253 -28.36 18.59 14.67
N GLU A 254 -27.89 18.12 15.83
CA GLU A 254 -27.39 16.75 16.01
C GLU A 254 -28.47 15.69 15.73
N ARG A 255 -29.72 15.95 16.15
CA ARG A 255 -30.86 15.08 15.81
C ARG A 255 -31.12 15.03 14.32
N HIS A 256 -30.95 16.14 13.61
CA HIS A 256 -31.11 16.18 12.16
C HIS A 256 -29.98 15.42 11.45
N ASN A 257 -28.72 15.61 11.87
CA ASN A 257 -27.56 14.88 11.35
C ASN A 257 -27.71 13.36 11.55
N LEU A 258 -28.09 12.92 12.76
CA LEU A 258 -28.36 11.51 13.04
C LEU A 258 -29.50 10.93 12.20
N ALA A 259 -30.52 11.73 11.89
CA ALA A 259 -31.62 11.29 11.02
C ALA A 259 -31.15 11.10 9.57
N GLN A 260 -30.29 12.00 9.07
CA GLN A 260 -29.66 11.90 7.76
C GLN A 260 -28.72 10.69 7.67
N GLU A 261 -27.86 10.48 8.66
CA GLU A 261 -26.97 9.32 8.73
C GLU A 261 -27.75 8.00 8.77
N LYS A 262 -28.82 7.93 9.56
CA LYS A 262 -29.72 6.75 9.57
C LYS A 262 -30.41 6.52 8.23
N ALA A 263 -30.74 7.58 7.48
CA ALA A 263 -31.30 7.45 6.14
C ALA A 263 -30.26 6.92 5.15
N MET A 264 -29.02 7.42 5.21
CA MET A 264 -27.90 6.92 4.40
C MET A 264 -27.59 5.45 4.73
N PHE A 265 -27.52 5.08 6.00
CA PHE A 265 -27.31 3.69 6.42
C PHE A 265 -28.43 2.75 5.96
N LYS A 266 -29.69 3.21 5.92
CA LYS A 266 -30.80 2.42 5.36
C LYS A 266 -30.70 2.26 3.84
N LEU A 267 -30.16 3.23 3.13
CA LEU A 267 -29.92 3.14 1.69
C LEU A 267 -28.75 2.20 1.37
N TRP A 268 -27.64 2.31 2.11
CA TRP A 268 -26.51 1.39 1.99
C TRP A 268 -26.86 -0.04 2.40
N GLY A 269 -27.63 -0.23 3.48
CA GLY A 269 -28.11 -1.55 3.90
C GLY A 269 -28.98 -2.25 2.85
N LYS A 270 -29.75 -1.49 2.06
CA LYS A 270 -30.56 -2.02 0.94
C LYS A 270 -29.72 -2.36 -0.29
N LEU A 271 -28.62 -1.65 -0.53
CA LEU A 271 -27.66 -1.94 -1.60
C LEU A 271 -26.84 -3.20 -1.29
N SER A 272 -26.53 -3.47 -0.01
CA SER A 272 -25.79 -4.65 0.42
C SER A 272 -26.65 -5.92 0.57
N SER A 273 -27.98 -5.81 0.56
CA SER A 273 -28.90 -6.96 0.71
C SER A 273 -29.61 -7.36 -0.60
N GLY A 274 -29.12 -6.87 -1.74
CA GLY A 274 -29.64 -7.11 -3.08
C GLY A 274 -28.71 -7.94 -3.98
N VAL A 275 -27.93 -8.85 -3.38
CA VAL A 275 -27.23 -9.95 -4.06
C VAL A 275 -27.83 -11.26 -3.57
#